data_AF-A0A4W6E6G7-F1
#
_entry.id   AF-A0A4W6E6G7-F1
#
_cell.length_a   1.000
_cell.length_b   1.000
_cell.length_c   1.000
_cell.angle_alpha   90.00
_cell.angle_beta   90.00
_cell.angle_gamma   90.00
#
_symmetry.space_group_name_H-M   'P 1'
#
loop_
_entity.id
_entity.type
_entity.pdbx_description
1 polymer ?
#
loop_
_entity_poly.entity_id
_entity_poly.type
_entity_poly.pdbx_seq_one_letter_code
_entity_poly.pdbx_strand_id
1 'polypeptide(L)'
;VGIRSLCFLCHVCSETFRDPVSLTCNHSFCSSCLQQFWKQAKNKNCPICKRRSSKDYPSINLSLKDLADSFAKRENDGSPETEKENEKEEVVCDKHPDVPYWFCED
;
A
#
# COMPACT_ATOMS: atom_id res chain seq x y z
N VAL A 1 5.11 17.70 -7.11
CA VAL A 1 5.48 16.49 -6.33
C VAL A 1 4.24 15.95 -5.63
N GLY A 2 3.47 15.10 -6.30
CA GLY A 2 2.34 14.42 -5.66
C GLY A 2 2.92 13.35 -4.74
N ILE A 3 2.85 13.55 -3.42
CA ILE A 3 3.11 12.47 -2.47
C ILE A 3 2.08 11.39 -2.80
N ARG A 4 2.47 10.37 -3.57
CA ARG A 4 1.64 9.16 -3.75
C ARG A 4 1.60 8.51 -2.37
N SER A 5 0.57 8.86 -1.60
CA SER A 5 0.44 8.45 -0.21
C SER A 5 0.24 6.93 -0.16
N LEU A 6 1.34 6.19 0.04
CA LEU A 6 1.32 4.72 0.18
C LEU A 6 0.55 4.26 1.43
N CYS A 7 0.14 5.19 2.29
CA CYS A 7 -0.61 4.95 3.52
C CYS A 7 -1.92 4.16 3.32
N PHE A 8 -2.50 4.23 2.11
CA PHE A 8 -3.78 3.59 1.80
C PHE A 8 -3.65 2.37 0.89
N LEU A 9 -2.43 1.89 0.64
CA LEU A 9 -2.18 0.74 -0.23
C LEU A 9 -2.02 -0.57 0.54
N CYS A 10 -2.58 -1.62 -0.03
CA CYS A 10 -2.40 -2.99 0.43
C CYS A 10 -1.08 -3.56 -0.05
N HIS A 11 -0.21 -4.00 0.88
CA HIS A 11 1.09 -4.58 0.55
C HIS A 11 1.01 -5.95 -0.15
N VAL A 12 -0.19 -6.54 -0.28
CA VAL A 12 -0.41 -7.83 -0.95
C VAL A 12 -0.82 -7.66 -2.41
N CYS A 13 -1.72 -6.71 -2.70
CA CYS A 13 -2.20 -6.46 -4.06
C CYS A 13 -1.69 -5.17 -4.68
N SER A 14 -0.93 -4.36 -3.93
CA SER A 14 -0.37 -3.07 -4.36
C SER A 14 -1.40 -2.06 -4.84
N GLU A 15 -2.66 -2.22 -4.43
CA GLU A 15 -3.79 -1.34 -4.75
C GLU A 15 -4.35 -0.70 -3.47
N THR A 16 -5.17 0.34 -3.62
CA THR A 16 -5.91 0.95 -2.51
C THR A 16 -6.74 -0.09 -1.76
N PHE A 17 -6.80 0.03 -0.44
CA PHE A 17 -7.52 -0.92 0.40
C PHE A 17 -8.99 -1.09 -0.02
N ARG A 18 -9.39 -2.33 -0.32
CA ARG A 18 -10.80 -2.76 -0.40
C ARG A 18 -11.17 -3.48 0.89
N ASP A 19 -12.08 -2.89 1.65
CA ASP A 19 -12.50 -3.38 2.98
C ASP A 19 -11.28 -3.67 3.88
N PRO A 20 -10.52 -2.63 4.27
CA PRO A 20 -9.30 -2.79 5.04
C PRO A 20 -9.57 -3.47 6.37
N VAL A 21 -8.72 -4.43 6.72
CA VAL A 21 -8.70 -5.10 8.02
C VAL A 21 -7.37 -4.85 8.71
N SER A 22 -7.41 -4.51 9.99
CA SER A 22 -6.21 -4.21 10.78
C SER A 22 -5.89 -5.35 11.74
N LEU A 23 -4.63 -5.80 11.73
CA LEU A 23 -4.12 -6.77 12.69
C LEU A 23 -3.66 -6.10 13.98
N THR A 24 -3.48 -6.87 15.05
CA THR A 24 -2.92 -6.38 16.33
C THR A 24 -1.47 -5.91 16.24
N CYS A 25 -0.80 -6.20 15.12
CA CYS A 25 0.51 -5.62 14.78
C CYS A 25 0.43 -4.28 14.03
N ASN A 26 -0.75 -3.68 13.93
CA ASN A 26 -1.06 -2.41 13.25
C ASN A 26 -0.89 -2.40 11.72
N HIS A 27 -0.52 -3.53 11.11
CA HIS A 27 -0.55 -3.66 9.66
C HIS A 27 -1.98 -3.90 9.16
N SER A 28 -2.32 -3.22 8.07
CA SER A 28 -3.62 -3.29 7.41
C SER A 28 -3.50 -3.89 6.01
N PHE A 29 -4.54 -4.64 5.61
CA PHE A 29 -4.62 -5.34 4.32
C PHE A 29 -6.06 -5.30 3.82
N CYS A 30 -6.29 -5.54 2.52
CA CYS A 30 -7.65 -5.86 2.06
C CYS A 30 -8.12 -7.15 2.74
N SER A 31 -9.39 -7.21 3.13
CA SER A 31 -9.97 -8.40 3.78
C SER A 31 -9.73 -9.68 2.97
N SER A 32 -9.99 -9.63 1.65
CA SER A 32 -9.78 -10.74 0.73
C SER A 32 -8.32 -11.17 0.61
N CYS A 33 -7.41 -10.20 0.53
CA CYS A 33 -5.96 -10.44 0.43
C CYS A 33 -5.43 -11.16 1.66
N LEU A 34 -5.83 -10.71 2.85
CA LEU A 34 -5.42 -11.35 4.11
C LEU A 34 -5.97 -12.78 4.22
N GLN A 35 -7.24 -12.99 3.87
CA GLN A 35 -7.86 -14.32 3.90
C GLN A 35 -7.17 -15.29 2.94
N GLN A 36 -6.89 -14.85 1.72
CA GLN A 36 -6.18 -15.65 0.72
C GLN A 36 -4.77 -16.01 1.19
N PHE A 37 -4.05 -15.04 1.76
CA PHE A 37 -2.72 -15.28 2.34
C PHE A 37 -2.77 -16.32 3.47
N TRP A 38 -3.69 -16.18 4.44
CA TRP A 38 -3.83 -17.15 5.53
C TRP A 38 -4.20 -18.55 5.06
N LYS A 39 -5.05 -18.66 4.03
CA LYS A 39 -5.41 -19.93 3.43
C LYS A 39 -4.18 -20.62 2.80
N GLN A 40 -3.35 -19.88 2.09
CA GLN A 40 -2.13 -20.42 1.45
C GLN A 40 -1.04 -20.75 2.46
N ALA A 41 -0.78 -19.84 3.40
CA ALA A 41 0.26 -19.99 4.41
C ALA A 41 -0.09 -21.02 5.50
N LYS A 42 -1.35 -21.47 5.56
CA LYS A 42 -1.90 -22.37 6.61
C LYS A 42 -1.62 -21.87 8.02
N ASN A 43 -1.49 -20.55 8.19
CA ASN A 43 -1.27 -19.88 9.46
C ASN A 43 -1.93 -18.50 9.44
N LYS A 44 -2.12 -17.91 10.62
CA LYS A 44 -2.76 -16.60 10.79
C LYS A 44 -1.75 -15.50 11.09
N ASN A 45 -0.58 -15.55 10.45
CA ASN A 45 0.47 -14.57 10.67
C ASN A 45 0.30 -13.34 9.78
N CYS A 46 0.84 -12.22 10.24
CA CYS A 46 0.94 -11.01 9.44
C CYS A 46 1.82 -11.26 8.20
N PRO A 47 1.37 -10.91 6.98
CA PRO A 47 2.20 -10.99 5.78
C PRO A 47 3.53 -10.24 5.89
N ILE A 48 3.56 -9.12 6.63
CA ILE A 48 4.70 -8.23 6.77
C ILE A 48 5.63 -8.70 7.90
N CYS A 49 5.21 -8.56 9.15
CA CYS A 49 6.08 -8.80 10.31
C CYS A 49 6.01 -10.21 10.90
N LYS A 50 5.24 -11.12 10.27
CA LYS A 50 5.04 -12.51 10.69
C LYS A 50 4.47 -12.71 12.11
N ARG A 51 4.09 -11.64 12.82
CA ARG A 51 3.40 -11.72 14.12
C ARG A 51 2.05 -12.42 13.96
N ARG A 52 1.74 -13.37 14.85
CA ARG A 52 0.47 -14.09 14.86
C ARG A 52 -0.69 -13.12 15.14
N SER A 53 -1.74 -13.21 14.34
CA SER A 53 -3.00 -12.50 14.59
C SER A 53 -3.68 -13.06 15.83
N SER A 54 -4.18 -12.16 16.68
CA SER A 54 -4.99 -12.53 17.85
C SER A 54 -6.45 -12.83 17.49
N LYS A 55 -6.91 -12.39 16.31
CA LYS A 55 -8.29 -12.57 15.84
C LYS A 55 -8.32 -13.48 14.63
N ASP A 56 -9.25 -14.43 14.64
CA ASP A 56 -9.50 -15.32 13.50
C ASP A 56 -10.16 -14.60 12.33
N TYR A 57 -10.96 -13.57 12.64
CA TYR A 57 -11.67 -12.72 11.69
C TYR A 57 -11.54 -11.26 12.14
N PRO A 58 -10.50 -10.53 11.67
CA PRO A 58 -10.38 -9.12 11.98
C PRO A 58 -11.54 -8.35 11.32
N SER A 59 -12.13 -7.43 12.08
CA SER A 59 -13.22 -6.57 11.60
C SER A 59 -12.70 -5.54 10.60
N ILE A 60 -13.56 -5.15 9.66
CA ILE A 60 -13.27 -4.07 8.72
C ILE A 60 -13.07 -2.76 9.51
N ASN A 61 -12.01 -2.04 9.17
CA ASN A 61 -11.70 -0.73 9.71
C ASN A 61 -12.39 0.34 8.83
N LEU A 62 -13.61 0.71 9.21
CA LEU A 62 -14.42 1.67 8.44
C LEU A 62 -13.72 3.02 8.28
N SER A 63 -13.07 3.53 9.33
CA SER A 63 -12.33 4.79 9.25
C SER A 63 -11.19 4.73 8.23
N LEU A 64 -10.46 3.61 8.17
CA LEU A 64 -9.41 3.44 7.16
C LEU A 64 -9.99 3.29 5.75
N LYS A 65 -11.17 2.67 5.63
CA LYS A 65 -11.91 2.57 4.36
C LYS A 65 -12.30 3.96 3.84
N ASP A 66 -12.94 4.78 4.67
CA ASP A 66 -13.39 6.12 4.29
C ASP A 66 -12.23 7.01 3.84
N LEU A 67 -11.08 6.90 4.52
CA LEU A 67 -9.86 7.62 4.16
C LEU A 67 -9.27 7.12 2.84
N ALA A 68 -9.22 5.80 2.63
CA ALA A 68 -8.73 5.20 1.40
C ALA A 68 -9.61 5.53 0.19
N ASP A 69 -10.93 5.52 0.36
CA ASP A 69 -11.90 5.88 -0.68
C ASP A 69 -11.79 7.38 -1.03
N SER A 70 -11.61 8.23 -0.03
CA SER A 70 -11.36 9.66 -0.23
C SER A 70 -10.05 9.94 -0.98
N PHE A 71 -9.03 9.10 -0.78
CA PHE A 71 -7.78 9.18 -1.52
C PHE A 71 -7.94 8.72 -2.97
N ALA A 72 -8.60 7.58 -3.20
CA ALA A 72 -8.86 7.05 -4.54
C ALA A 72 -9.68 8.03 -5.41
N LYS A 73 -10.63 8.75 -4.81
CA LYS A 73 -11.43 9.75 -5.53
C LYS A 73 -10.59 10.91 -6.07
N ARG A 74 -9.52 11.31 -5.37
CA ARG A 74 -8.64 12.42 -5.81
C ARG A 74 -7.72 12.03 -6.97
N GLU A 75 -7.39 10.75 -7.14
CA GLU A 75 -6.64 10.28 -8.31
C GLU A 75 -7.53 10.14 -9.57
N ASN A 76 -8.86 10.13 -9.43
CA ASN A 76 -9.79 10.01 -10.56
C ASN A 76 -10.29 11.37 -11.09
N ASP A 77 -10.30 12.41 -10.25
CA ASP A 77 -10.67 13.78 -10.63
C ASP A 77 -9.48 14.49 -11.29
N GLY A 78 -9.20 14.11 -12.54
CA GLY A 78 -8.21 14.80 -13.36
C GLY A 78 -8.69 16.21 -13.71
N SER A 79 -7.97 17.24 -13.25
CA SER A 79 -7.93 18.52 -13.96
C SER A 79 -7.35 18.31 -15.38
N PRO A 80 -7.89 18.95 -16.42
CA PRO A 80 -7.31 18.90 -17.75
C PRO A 80 -6.17 19.91 -17.84
N GLU A 81 -4.93 19.47 -17.66
CA GLU A 81 -3.75 20.20 -18.13
C GLU A 81 -2.92 19.27 -19.02
N THR A 82 -3.25 19.34 -20.31
CA THR A 82 -2.38 19.26 -21.49
C THR A 82 -1.11 18.39 -21.43
N GLU A 83 -1.20 17.27 -22.17
CA GLU A 83 -0.19 16.62 -23.00
C GLU A 83 1.21 17.27 -23.03
N LYS A 84 2.27 16.48 -22.74
CA LYS A 84 3.29 16.05 -23.73
C LYS A 84 4.50 15.35 -23.08
N GLU A 85 4.80 14.19 -23.67
CA GLU A 85 6.13 13.70 -24.07
C GLU A 85 7.18 13.25 -23.02
N ASN A 86 7.75 12.09 -23.33
CA ASN A 86 8.99 11.50 -22.82
C ASN A 86 10.03 12.51 -22.31
N GLU A 87 10.41 12.42 -21.04
CA GLU A 87 11.83 12.42 -20.64
C GLU A 87 11.98 11.77 -19.26
N LYS A 88 12.96 10.88 -19.13
CA LYS A 88 13.34 10.24 -17.87
C LYS A 88 13.97 11.30 -16.96
N GLU A 89 13.20 11.86 -16.04
CA GLU A 89 13.76 12.70 -14.99
C GLU A 89 14.06 11.83 -13.76
N GLU A 90 15.33 11.45 -13.62
CA GLU A 90 15.81 10.72 -12.45
C GLU A 90 15.80 11.66 -11.24
N VAL A 91 14.81 11.47 -10.36
CA VAL A 91 14.61 12.30 -9.18
C VAL A 91 15.66 11.93 -8.12
N VAL A 92 16.68 12.77 -7.98
CA VAL A 92 17.66 12.73 -6.88
C VAL A 92 17.13 13.50 -5.67
N CYS A 93 17.41 13.02 -4.46
CA CYS A 93 16.96 13.61 -3.20
C CYS A 93 17.82 14.85 -2.83
N ASP A 94 17.20 16.00 -2.48
CA ASP A 94 17.92 17.24 -2.10
C ASP A 94 18.89 17.12 -0.92
N LYS A 95 18.80 16.05 -0.10
CA LYS A 95 19.73 15.76 1.00
C LYS A 95 20.85 14.78 0.62
N HIS A 96 20.65 14.02 -0.44
CA HIS A 96 21.57 13.00 -0.92
C HIS A 96 21.69 13.21 -2.43
N PRO A 97 22.52 14.19 -2.87
CA PRO A 97 22.70 14.53 -4.27
C PRO A 97 23.36 13.41 -5.10
N ASP A 98 23.66 12.26 -4.49
CA ASP A 98 24.26 11.11 -5.14
C ASP A 98 23.21 10.05 -5.52
N VAL A 99 23.29 9.61 -6.78
CA VAL A 99 22.44 8.58 -7.38
C VAL A 99 22.60 7.28 -6.58
N PRO A 100 21.53 6.70 -6.00
CA PRO A 100 21.63 5.46 -5.25
C PRO A 100 21.92 4.30 -6.20
N TYR A 101 23.19 3.87 -6.30
CA TYR A 101 23.58 2.70 -7.07
C TYR A 101 23.26 1.43 -6.27
N TRP A 102 21.99 1.03 -6.26
CA TRP A 102 21.59 -0.26 -5.68
C TRP A 102 21.71 -1.34 -6.75
N PHE A 103 22.76 -2.15 -6.67
CA PHE A 103 22.77 -3.46 -7.30
C PHE A 103 22.41 -4.52 -6.26
N CYS A 104 21.65 -5.52 -6.68
CA CYS A 104 21.51 -6.78 -5.94
C CYS A 104 22.63 -7.69 -6.43
N GLU A 105 23.55 -8.10 -5.56
CA GLU A 105 24.42 -9.24 -5.82
C GLU A 105 23.67 -10.54 -5.48
N ASP A 106 23.78 -11.54 -6.36
CA ASP A 106 23.27 -12.91 -6.18
C ASP A 106 23.96 -13.65 -5.01
#